data_AF-A0A7V8YAN3-F1
#
_entry.id   AF-A0A7V8YAN3-F1
#
_cell.length_a   1.000
_cell.length_b   1.000
_cell.length_c   1.000
_cell.angle_alpha   90.00
_cell.angle_beta   90.00
_cell.angle_gamma   90.00
#
_symmetry.space_group_name_H-M   'P 1'
#
loop_
_entity.id
_entity.type
_entity.pdbx_description
1 polymer ?
#
loop_
_entity_poly.entity_id
_entity_poly.type
_entity_poly.pdbx_seq_one_letter_code
_entity_poly.pdbx_strand_id
1 'polypeptide(L)'
;QVTIDNHTHVLDPPFMVIATQNPLEHEGTYPLPESQLDRFMVRLSIGYPGRSSELQILDTHGGKSPLDDLSPVTDAGQIKGLIETARRVHVAPTLKRYIVDLSEATRSHPEVHLGASPRASLYLLKAARAAAASRGRDYVVPDDLKELAIPVLAHRLLLSPEAQMRGTVVDDVLESLLDRVPIPAREQA
;
A
#
# COMPACT_ATOMS: atom_id res chain seq x y z
N GLN A 1 18.19 6.09 8.69
CA GLN A 1 19.44 6.00 9.47
C GLN A 1 19.71 4.55 9.77
N VAL A 2 20.97 4.13 9.73
CA VAL A 2 21.41 2.79 10.11
C VAL A 2 22.64 2.96 10.99
N THR A 3 22.68 2.30 12.14
CA THR A 3 23.85 2.35 13.03
C THR A 3 24.58 1.02 12.96
N ILE A 4 25.86 1.06 12.59
CA ILE A 4 26.77 -0.09 12.57
C ILE A 4 28.03 0.34 13.32
N ASP A 5 28.51 -0.49 14.24
CA ASP A 5 29.74 -0.25 15.01
C ASP A 5 29.81 1.16 15.64
N ASN A 6 28.72 1.58 16.29
CA ASN A 6 28.57 2.91 16.90
C ASN A 6 28.60 4.11 15.92
N HIS A 7 28.66 3.89 14.62
CA HIS A 7 28.58 4.93 13.60
C HIS A 7 27.18 4.97 12.99
N THR A 8 26.53 6.13 13.06
CA THR A 8 25.20 6.34 12.48
C THR A 8 25.34 6.89 11.06
N HIS A 9 24.91 6.09 10.09
CA HIS A 9 24.80 6.48 8.69
C HIS A 9 23.42 7.06 8.42
N VAL A 10 23.37 8.32 8.00
CA VAL A 10 22.14 8.97 7.53
C VAL A 10 21.86 8.47 6.12
N LEU A 11 20.61 8.07 5.87
CA LEU A 11 20.16 7.67 4.54
C LEU A 11 19.51 8.89 3.91
N ASP A 12 20.03 9.31 2.76
CA ASP A 12 19.48 10.45 2.05
C ASP A 12 18.09 10.13 1.48
N PRO A 13 17.11 11.05 1.58
CA PRO A 13 15.86 10.90 0.86
C PRO A 13 16.10 11.04 -0.66
N PRO A 14 15.25 10.45 -1.52
CA PRO A 14 14.21 9.48 -1.20
C PRO A 14 14.82 8.12 -0.82
N PHE A 15 14.32 7.51 0.26
CA PHE A 15 14.67 6.15 0.66
C PHE A 15 13.43 5.28 0.62
N MET A 16 13.50 4.15 -0.10
CA MET A 16 12.40 3.20 -0.26
C MET A 16 12.95 1.78 -0.08
N VAL A 17 12.16 0.93 0.58
CA VAL A 17 12.44 -0.50 0.72
C VAL A 17 11.40 -1.28 -0.06
N ILE A 18 11.87 -2.16 -0.92
CA ILE A 18 11.06 -3.21 -1.56
C ILE A 18 11.54 -4.53 -0.97
N ALA A 19 10.62 -5.28 -0.36
CA ALA A 19 10.90 -6.61 0.17
C ALA A 19 9.99 -7.61 -0.55
N THR A 20 10.55 -8.74 -0.96
CA THR A 20 9.83 -9.86 -1.57
C THR A 20 9.75 -11.01 -0.58
N GLN A 21 8.60 -11.68 -0.53
CA GLN A 21 8.43 -12.91 0.26
C GLN A 21 7.98 -14.01 -0.70
N ASN A 22 8.73 -15.11 -0.76
CA ASN A 22 8.32 -16.30 -1.51
C ASN A 22 7.38 -17.16 -0.62
N PRO A 23 6.10 -17.33 -0.98
CA PRO A 23 5.13 -17.99 -0.10
C PRO A 23 5.30 -19.51 0.02
N LEU A 24 6.13 -20.14 -0.83
CA LEU A 24 6.18 -21.60 -0.99
C LEU A 24 7.51 -22.26 -0.54
N GLU A 25 8.44 -21.54 0.09
CA GLU A 25 9.74 -22.12 0.49
C GLU A 25 9.68 -22.85 1.84
N HIS A 26 10.31 -24.03 1.89
CA HIS A 26 10.12 -25.04 2.94
C HIS A 26 11.15 -25.03 4.08
N GLU A 27 12.22 -24.22 4.03
CA GLU A 27 13.22 -24.17 5.12
C GLU A 27 13.79 -22.75 5.32
N GLY A 28 13.93 -22.33 6.58
CA GLY A 28 14.78 -21.20 6.97
C GLY A 28 14.20 -19.78 6.88
N THR A 29 12.97 -19.59 6.37
CA THR A 29 12.30 -18.29 6.37
C THR A 29 11.20 -18.24 7.42
N TYR A 30 11.42 -17.44 8.47
CA TYR A 30 10.36 -17.12 9.42
C TYR A 30 9.50 -16.00 8.82
N PRO A 31 8.16 -16.15 8.79
CA PRO A 31 7.30 -15.07 8.35
C PRO A 31 7.58 -13.83 9.18
N LEU A 32 7.56 -12.66 8.53
CA LEU A 32 7.72 -11.39 9.23
C LEU A 32 6.60 -11.27 10.28
N PRO A 33 6.93 -10.97 11.55
CA PRO A 33 5.93 -10.66 12.55
C PRO A 33 5.04 -9.51 12.08
N GLU A 34 3.80 -9.48 12.54
CA GLU A 34 2.79 -8.50 12.14
C GLU A 34 3.24 -7.06 12.46
N SER A 35 3.96 -6.91 13.57
CA SER A 35 4.58 -5.64 13.97
C SER A 35 5.62 -5.12 12.96
N GLN A 36 6.21 -6.00 12.16
CA GLN A 36 7.14 -5.66 11.08
C GLN A 36 6.38 -5.43 9.76
N LEU A 37 5.40 -6.28 9.44
CA LEU A 37 4.52 -6.11 8.28
C LEU A 37 3.78 -4.76 8.31
N ASP A 38 3.32 -4.32 9.48
CA ASP A 38 2.64 -3.03 9.65
C ASP A 38 3.54 -1.83 9.28
N ARG A 39 4.86 -2.01 9.16
CA ARG A 39 5.78 -0.94 8.70
C ARG A 39 5.76 -0.75 7.19
N PHE A 40 5.36 -1.75 6.41
CA PHE A 40 5.30 -1.69 4.95
C PHE A 40 4.03 -1.00 4.48
N MET A 41 4.14 0.12 3.75
CA MET A 41 2.98 0.91 3.34
C MET A 41 1.98 0.09 2.52
N VAL A 42 2.46 -0.65 1.52
CA VAL A 42 1.66 -1.44 0.57
C VAL A 42 2.18 -2.87 0.52
N ARG A 43 1.26 -3.84 0.43
CA ARG A 43 1.55 -5.21 0.01
C ARG A 43 0.88 -5.46 -1.35
N LEU A 44 1.65 -5.97 -2.31
CA LEU A 44 1.15 -6.37 -3.62
C LEU A 44 1.30 -7.88 -3.79
N SER A 45 0.35 -8.49 -4.50
CA SER A 45 0.48 -9.85 -5.01
C SER A 45 0.80 -9.78 -6.49
N ILE A 46 1.90 -10.39 -6.90
CA ILE A 46 2.32 -10.46 -8.31
C ILE A 46 1.97 -11.85 -8.81
N GLY A 47 1.00 -11.92 -9.72
CA GLY A 47 0.70 -13.13 -10.47
C GLY A 47 1.62 -13.32 -11.68
N TYR A 48 1.40 -14.39 -12.43
CA TYR A 48 2.06 -14.58 -13.71
C TYR A 48 1.57 -13.57 -14.75
N PRO A 49 2.43 -13.12 -15.69
CA PRO A 49 2.00 -12.30 -16.80
C PRO A 49 0.96 -13.04 -17.64
N GLY A 50 0.06 -12.29 -18.27
CA GLY A 50 -0.83 -12.87 -19.27
C GLY A 50 -0.04 -13.39 -20.48
N ARG A 51 -0.62 -14.36 -21.20
CA ARG A 51 0.02 -15.02 -22.36
C ARG A 51 0.69 -14.07 -23.35
N SER A 52 0.05 -12.95 -23.70
CA SER A 52 0.61 -11.98 -24.65
C SER A 52 1.83 -11.26 -24.11
N SER A 53 1.80 -10.86 -22.83
CA SER A 53 2.94 -10.24 -22.15
C SER A 53 4.09 -11.23 -21.98
N GLU A 54 3.78 -12.49 -21.71
CA GLU A 54 4.77 -13.56 -21.61
C GLU A 54 5.47 -13.82 -22.96
N LEU A 55 4.71 -13.87 -24.05
CA LEU A 55 5.28 -13.95 -25.41
C LEU A 55 6.20 -12.76 -25.72
N GLN A 56 5.78 -11.53 -25.39
CA GLN A 56 6.61 -10.33 -25.59
C GLN A 56 7.91 -10.37 -24.77
N ILE A 57 7.84 -10.89 -23.53
CA ILE A 57 9.02 -11.08 -22.70
C ILE A 57 9.98 -12.04 -23.40
N LEU A 58 9.49 -13.17 -23.93
CA LEU A 58 10.31 -14.14 -24.66
C LEU A 58 10.93 -13.55 -25.94
N ASP A 59 10.17 -12.76 -26.71
CA ASP A 59 10.67 -12.11 -27.92
C ASP A 59 11.77 -11.06 -27.62
N THR A 60 11.72 -10.44 -26.45
CA THR A 60 12.72 -9.46 -25.98
C THR A 60 13.91 -10.15 -25.30
N HIS A 61 13.73 -11.39 -24.84
CA HIS A 61 14.76 -12.15 -24.10
C HIS A 61 15.80 -12.73 -25.08
N GLY A 62 17.03 -12.19 -25.03
CA GLY A 62 18.15 -12.63 -25.89
C GLY A 62 18.61 -11.59 -26.92
N GLY A 63 17.91 -10.46 -27.03
CA GLY A 63 18.37 -9.27 -27.75
C GLY A 63 19.25 -8.34 -26.88
N LYS A 64 19.56 -7.15 -27.40
CA LYS A 64 20.21 -6.08 -26.62
C LYS A 64 19.31 -5.71 -25.43
N SER A 65 19.88 -5.52 -24.24
CA SER A 65 19.10 -5.21 -23.05
C SER A 65 18.41 -3.86 -23.24
N PRO A 66 17.08 -3.74 -23.03
CA PRO A 66 16.39 -2.45 -23.06
C PRO A 66 16.96 -1.44 -22.05
N LEU A 67 17.69 -1.92 -21.04
CA LEU A 67 18.36 -1.09 -20.05
C LEU A 67 19.57 -0.34 -20.63
N ASP A 68 20.18 -0.84 -21.70
CA ASP A 68 21.40 -0.25 -22.27
C ASP A 68 21.12 1.11 -22.94
N ASP A 69 19.90 1.30 -23.44
CA ASP A 69 19.47 2.53 -24.12
C ASP A 69 18.57 3.42 -23.22
N LEU A 70 18.47 3.09 -21.92
CA LEU A 70 17.63 3.81 -20.98
C LEU A 70 18.31 5.12 -20.53
N SER A 71 17.71 6.25 -20.90
CA SER A 71 18.13 7.57 -20.41
C SER A 71 17.35 7.98 -19.14
N PRO A 72 18.00 8.58 -18.12
CA PRO A 72 17.31 9.06 -16.94
C PRO A 72 16.33 10.19 -17.31
N VAL A 73 15.06 10.04 -16.92
CA VAL A 73 14.01 11.05 -17.15
C VAL A 73 13.84 12.00 -15.97
N THR A 74 14.47 11.70 -14.83
CA THR A 74 14.35 12.45 -13.59
C THR A 74 15.56 12.24 -12.68
N ASP A 75 15.66 13.01 -11.61
CA ASP A 75 16.72 12.92 -10.60
C ASP A 75 16.17 12.93 -9.16
N ALA A 76 17.04 12.67 -8.18
CA ALA A 76 16.65 12.62 -6.77
C ALA A 76 16.08 13.95 -6.24
N GLY A 77 16.53 15.10 -6.77
CA GLY A 77 16.04 16.42 -6.39
C GLY A 77 14.61 16.64 -6.88
N GLN A 78 14.33 16.28 -8.13
CA GLN A 78 12.98 16.32 -8.69
C GLN A 78 12.03 15.38 -7.93
N ILE A 79 12.46 14.15 -7.62
CA ILE A 79 11.66 13.20 -6.83
C ILE A 79 11.34 13.76 -5.43
N LYS A 80 12.29 14.43 -4.76
CA LYS A 80 12.04 15.13 -3.48
C LYS A 80 10.94 16.19 -3.65
N GLY A 81 11.02 16.99 -4.72
CA GLY A 81 10.00 17.99 -5.04
C GLY A 81 8.61 17.37 -5.25
N LEU A 82 8.53 16.23 -5.94
CA LEU A 82 7.28 15.49 -6.14
C LEU A 82 6.72 14.92 -4.84
N ILE A 83 7.57 14.41 -3.94
CA ILE A 83 7.16 13.95 -2.61
C ILE A 83 6.53 15.10 -1.80
N GLU A 84 7.14 16.28 -1.80
CA GLU A 84 6.58 17.46 -1.11
C GLU A 84 5.27 17.93 -1.76
N THR A 85 5.17 17.83 -3.09
CA THR A 85 3.95 18.16 -3.83
C THR A 85 2.80 17.22 -3.44
N ALA A 86 3.05 15.91 -3.43
CA ALA A 86 2.06 14.92 -3.00
C ALA A 86 1.60 15.16 -1.55
N ARG A 87 2.51 15.56 -0.65
CA ARG A 87 2.13 15.88 0.75
C ARG A 87 1.14 17.03 0.88
N ARG A 88 1.15 17.97 -0.07
CA ARG A 88 0.28 19.15 -0.09
C ARG A 88 -1.08 18.91 -0.72
N VAL A 89 -1.28 17.77 -1.39
CA VAL A 89 -2.59 17.38 -1.95
C VAL A 89 -3.66 17.47 -0.86
N HIS A 90 -4.72 18.20 -1.18
CA HIS A 90 -5.83 18.47 -0.29
C HIS A 90 -6.61 17.18 -0.01
N VAL A 91 -7.00 17.00 1.25
CA VAL A 91 -7.89 15.91 1.67
C VAL A 91 -8.97 16.51 2.54
N ALA A 92 -10.21 16.43 2.06
CA ALA A 92 -11.37 16.98 2.74
C ALA A 92 -11.53 16.35 4.13
N PRO A 93 -12.04 17.10 5.14
CA PRO A 93 -12.31 16.56 6.47
C PRO A 93 -13.22 15.32 6.44
N THR A 94 -14.21 15.28 5.55
CA THR A 94 -15.11 14.13 5.32
C THR A 94 -14.34 12.86 4.95
N LEU A 95 -13.31 12.97 4.08
CA LEU A 95 -12.48 11.83 3.69
C LEU A 95 -11.54 11.38 4.80
N LYS A 96 -11.05 12.32 5.63
CA LYS A 96 -10.27 11.94 6.82
C LYS A 96 -11.12 11.18 7.83
N ARG A 97 -12.37 11.60 8.03
CA ARG A 97 -13.34 10.85 8.84
C ARG A 97 -13.60 9.46 8.25
N TYR A 98 -13.87 9.38 6.95
CA TYR A 98 -14.04 8.09 6.28
C TYR A 98 -12.86 7.12 6.49
N ILE A 99 -11.61 7.59 6.44
CA ILE A 99 -10.43 6.75 6.74
C ILE A 99 -10.46 6.23 8.19
N VAL A 100 -10.85 7.07 9.14
CA VAL A 100 -10.99 6.69 10.55
C VAL A 100 -12.14 5.70 10.72
N ASP A 101 -13.32 6.00 10.17
CA ASP A 101 -14.51 5.17 10.23
C ASP A 101 -14.24 3.77 9.65
N LEU A 102 -13.54 3.71 8.50
CA LEU A 102 -13.10 2.45 7.90
C LEU A 102 -12.15 1.70 8.84
N SER A 103 -11.18 2.40 9.42
CA SER A 103 -10.22 1.79 10.37
C SER A 103 -10.92 1.27 11.62
N GLU A 104 -11.89 1.99 12.17
CA GLU A 104 -12.70 1.56 13.31
C GLU A 104 -13.57 0.36 12.95
N ALA A 105 -14.20 0.38 11.77
CA ALA A 105 -15.01 -0.73 11.30
C ALA A 105 -14.21 -2.04 11.19
N THR A 106 -12.92 -1.98 10.80
CA THR A 106 -12.05 -3.16 10.84
C THR A 106 -11.79 -3.66 12.27
N ARG A 107 -11.70 -2.78 13.26
CA ARG A 107 -11.43 -3.14 14.67
C ARG A 107 -12.65 -3.72 15.37
N SER A 108 -13.84 -3.33 14.96
CA SER A 108 -15.11 -3.83 15.50
C SER A 108 -15.71 -4.98 14.70
N HIS A 109 -15.08 -5.41 13.60
CA HIS A 109 -15.62 -6.46 12.75
C HIS A 109 -15.55 -7.82 13.46
N PRO A 110 -16.65 -8.60 13.56
CA PRO A 110 -16.69 -9.85 14.33
C PRO A 110 -15.69 -10.92 13.87
N GLU A 111 -15.32 -10.90 12.59
CA GLU A 111 -14.39 -11.85 12.00
C GLU A 111 -12.92 -11.40 12.06
N VAL A 112 -12.65 -10.21 12.61
CA VAL A 112 -11.30 -9.62 12.68
C VAL A 112 -10.82 -9.67 14.13
N HIS A 113 -9.73 -10.40 14.37
CA HIS A 113 -9.04 -10.47 15.66
C HIS A 113 -8.16 -9.23 15.90
N LEU A 114 -7.51 -8.72 14.86
CA LEU A 114 -6.70 -7.50 14.90
C LEU A 114 -7.04 -6.61 13.72
N GLY A 115 -7.59 -5.43 14.00
CA GLY A 115 -7.94 -4.43 12.99
C GLY A 115 -6.81 -3.47 12.62
N ALA A 116 -7.12 -2.53 11.73
CA ALA A 116 -6.17 -1.56 11.21
C ALA A 116 -5.58 -0.64 12.31
N SER A 117 -4.26 -0.53 12.36
CA SER A 117 -3.54 0.36 13.28
C SER A 117 -3.71 1.85 12.89
N PRO A 118 -3.40 2.82 13.78
CA PRO A 118 -3.32 4.24 13.38
C PRO A 118 -2.31 4.50 12.25
N ARG A 119 -1.26 3.66 12.16
CA ARG A 119 -0.28 3.72 11.07
C ARG A 119 -0.92 3.35 9.74
N ALA A 120 -1.83 2.38 9.72
CA ALA A 120 -2.60 2.01 8.54
C ALA A 120 -3.38 3.20 7.97
N SER A 121 -4.08 3.95 8.84
CA SER A 121 -4.83 5.16 8.47
C SER A 121 -3.92 6.24 7.87
N LEU A 122 -2.74 6.46 8.48
CA LEU A 122 -1.75 7.41 7.96
C LEU A 122 -1.18 6.98 6.60
N TYR A 123 -0.99 5.68 6.39
CA TYR A 123 -0.49 5.16 5.11
C TYR A 123 -1.55 5.21 4.02
N LEU A 124 -2.81 4.93 4.32
CA LEU A 124 -3.90 5.08 3.36
C LEU A 124 -4.02 6.54 2.90
N LEU A 125 -3.95 7.49 3.84
CA LEU A 125 -3.94 8.92 3.54
C LEU A 125 -2.76 9.33 2.63
N LYS A 126 -1.54 8.85 2.95
CA LYS A 126 -0.34 9.15 2.16
C LYS A 126 -0.41 8.56 0.76
N ALA A 127 -0.88 7.32 0.65
CA ALA A 127 -1.02 6.62 -0.62
C ALA A 127 -2.07 7.31 -1.51
N ALA A 128 -3.22 7.69 -0.96
CA ALA A 128 -4.27 8.40 -1.71
C ALA A 128 -3.81 9.77 -2.22
N ARG A 129 -3.04 10.52 -1.41
CA ARG A 129 -2.40 11.76 -1.86
C ARG A 129 -1.43 11.53 -3.02
N ALA A 130 -0.60 10.50 -2.93
CA ALA A 130 0.35 10.16 -3.98
C ALA A 130 -0.37 9.74 -5.28
N ALA A 131 -1.45 8.96 -5.18
CA ALA A 131 -2.27 8.56 -6.33
C ALA A 131 -3.02 9.74 -6.97
N ALA A 132 -3.59 10.64 -6.17
CA ALA A 132 -4.20 11.86 -6.70
C ALA A 132 -3.17 12.73 -7.44
N ALA A 133 -1.99 12.95 -6.83
CA ALA A 133 -0.91 13.71 -7.47
C ALA A 133 -0.42 13.06 -8.78
N SER A 134 -0.24 11.74 -8.82
CA SER A 134 0.19 11.04 -10.04
C SER A 134 -0.85 11.10 -11.16
N ARG A 135 -2.11 11.32 -10.81
CA ARG A 135 -3.23 11.56 -11.73
C ARG A 135 -3.42 13.05 -12.08
N GLY A 136 -2.50 13.92 -11.66
CA GLY A 136 -2.56 15.36 -11.92
C GLY A 136 -3.62 16.12 -11.10
N ARG A 137 -4.16 15.52 -10.04
CA ARG A 137 -5.13 16.16 -9.13
C ARG A 137 -4.45 16.71 -7.88
N ASP A 138 -4.89 17.87 -7.45
CA ASP A 138 -4.47 18.53 -6.20
C ASP A 138 -5.41 18.23 -5.02
N TYR A 139 -6.41 17.38 -5.21
CA TYR A 139 -7.29 16.85 -4.18
C TYR A 139 -7.54 15.34 -4.31
N VAL A 140 -7.74 14.68 -3.17
CA VAL A 140 -8.15 13.27 -3.08
C VAL A 140 -9.65 13.13 -3.32
N VAL A 141 -10.06 12.10 -4.07
CA VAL A 141 -11.45 11.67 -4.21
C VAL A 141 -11.68 10.35 -3.47
N PRO A 142 -12.93 9.97 -3.16
CA PRO A 142 -13.19 8.73 -2.44
C PRO A 142 -12.62 7.48 -3.14
N ASP A 143 -12.63 7.44 -4.48
CA ASP A 143 -12.13 6.31 -5.25
C ASP A 143 -10.64 6.06 -5.04
N ASP A 144 -9.83 7.10 -4.79
CA ASP A 144 -8.41 6.95 -4.45
C ASP A 144 -8.24 6.15 -3.15
N LEU A 145 -9.13 6.34 -2.18
CA LEU A 145 -9.09 5.62 -0.91
C LEU A 145 -9.58 4.19 -1.08
N LYS A 146 -10.65 3.98 -1.84
CA LYS A 146 -11.21 2.64 -2.08
C LYS A 146 -10.23 1.75 -2.83
N GLU A 147 -9.62 2.25 -3.89
CA GLU A 147 -8.64 1.51 -4.69
C GLU A 147 -7.40 1.10 -3.87
N LEU A 148 -6.98 1.95 -2.93
CA LEU A 148 -5.79 1.71 -2.11
C LEU A 148 -6.10 1.01 -0.79
N ALA A 149 -7.38 0.82 -0.43
CA ALA A 149 -7.75 0.23 0.85
C ALA A 149 -7.24 -1.21 0.99
N ILE A 150 -7.42 -2.07 0.00
CA ILE A 150 -6.93 -3.46 0.08
C ILE A 150 -5.39 -3.51 0.07
N PRO A 151 -4.68 -2.90 -0.90
CA PRO A 151 -3.22 -2.93 -0.93
C PRO A 151 -2.54 -2.35 0.33
N VAL A 152 -3.19 -1.41 1.00
CA VAL A 152 -2.69 -0.80 2.24
C VAL A 152 -3.17 -1.56 3.47
N LEU A 153 -4.42 -2.00 3.58
CA LEU A 153 -4.95 -2.50 4.85
C LEU A 153 -4.81 -4.02 5.00
N ALA A 154 -4.85 -4.80 3.93
CA ALA A 154 -5.04 -6.25 4.00
C ALA A 154 -3.97 -6.97 4.84
N HIS A 155 -2.69 -6.62 4.70
CA HIS A 155 -1.60 -7.26 5.46
C HIS A 155 -1.48 -6.81 6.92
N ARG A 156 -2.39 -5.94 7.37
CA ARG A 156 -2.44 -5.42 8.75
C ARG A 156 -3.59 -6.00 9.56
N LEU A 157 -4.51 -6.70 8.89
CA LEU A 157 -5.66 -7.32 9.52
C LEU A 157 -5.34 -8.79 9.80
N LEU A 158 -5.70 -9.25 11.00
CA LEU A 158 -5.74 -10.66 11.34
C LEU A 158 -7.17 -11.09 11.55
N LEU A 159 -7.56 -12.16 10.86
CA LEU A 159 -8.87 -12.78 11.06
C LEU A 159 -8.91 -13.58 12.35
N SER A 160 -10.11 -13.76 12.90
CA SER A 160 -10.32 -14.71 13.99
C SER A 160 -10.11 -16.16 13.53
N PRO A 161 -9.69 -17.07 14.41
CA PRO A 161 -9.53 -18.49 14.06
C PRO A 161 -10.80 -19.09 13.44
N GLU A 162 -11.98 -18.69 13.93
CA GLU A 162 -13.26 -19.16 13.43
C GLU A 162 -13.53 -18.70 12.00
N ALA A 163 -13.16 -17.47 11.66
CA ALA A 163 -13.29 -16.94 10.30
C ALA A 163 -12.33 -17.65 9.34
N GLN A 164 -11.09 -17.89 9.77
CA GLN A 164 -10.12 -18.66 8.98
C GLN A 164 -10.61 -20.09 8.71
N MET A 165 -11.20 -20.76 9.70
CA MET A 165 -11.79 -22.10 9.53
C MET A 165 -12.94 -22.14 8.52
N ARG A 166 -13.67 -21.04 8.35
CA ARG A 166 -14.73 -20.91 7.32
C ARG A 166 -14.19 -20.58 5.92
N GLY A 167 -12.89 -20.34 5.78
CA GLY A 167 -12.26 -19.93 4.53
C GLY A 167 -12.43 -18.44 4.21
N THR A 168 -12.82 -17.62 5.19
CA THR A 168 -12.87 -16.16 5.01
C THR A 168 -11.47 -15.63 4.70
N VAL A 169 -11.37 -14.72 3.72
CA VAL A 169 -10.13 -13.97 3.44
C VAL A 169 -10.29 -12.50 3.81
N VAL A 170 -9.17 -11.85 4.15
CA VAL A 170 -9.16 -10.45 4.60
C VAL A 170 -9.68 -9.51 3.51
N ASP A 171 -9.37 -9.80 2.25
CA ASP A 171 -9.77 -9.00 1.10
C ASP A 171 -11.30 -8.91 1.01
N ASP A 172 -12.02 -10.03 1.15
CA ASP A 172 -13.49 -10.07 1.19
C ASP A 172 -14.09 -9.22 2.33
N VAL A 173 -13.47 -9.29 3.52
CA VAL A 173 -13.90 -8.47 4.67
C VAL A 173 -13.72 -6.99 4.35
N LEU A 174 -12.59 -6.61 3.75
CA LEU A 174 -12.34 -5.22 3.37
C LEU A 174 -13.29 -4.75 2.26
N GLU A 175 -13.56 -5.57 1.24
CA GLU A 175 -14.56 -5.26 0.20
C GLU A 175 -15.94 -5.00 0.80
N SER A 176 -16.41 -5.90 1.69
CA SER A 176 -17.66 -5.74 2.42
C SER A 176 -17.70 -4.45 3.25
N LEU A 177 -16.59 -4.09 3.90
CA LEU A 177 -16.48 -2.84 4.65
C LEU A 177 -16.50 -1.60 3.74
N LEU A 178 -15.87 -1.64 2.58
CA LEU A 178 -15.86 -0.53 1.62
C LEU A 178 -17.24 -0.22 1.04
N ASP A 179 -18.10 -1.24 0.96
CA ASP A 179 -19.50 -1.10 0.53
C ASP A 179 -20.42 -0.59 1.65
N ARG A 180 -20.13 -0.95 2.91
CA ARG A 180 -20.98 -0.63 4.06
C ARG A 180 -20.65 0.70 4.71
N VAL A 181 -19.37 1.07 4.80
CA VAL A 181 -18.96 2.31 5.45
C VAL A 181 -19.30 3.47 4.50
N PRO A 182 -20.23 4.36 4.87
CA PRO A 182 -20.63 5.44 3.99
C PRO A 182 -19.50 6.47 3.88
N ILE A 183 -19.27 6.98 2.67
CA ILE A 183 -18.47 8.18 2.51
C ILE A 183 -19.34 9.36 2.97
N PRO A 184 -18.94 10.15 3.97
CA PRO A 184 -19.75 11.26 4.44
C PRO A 184 -20.04 12.23 3.29
N ALA A 185 -21.32 12.46 3.00
CA ALA A 185 -21.72 13.50 2.07
C ALA A 185 -21.17 14.86 2.56
N ARG A 186 -20.93 15.80 1.64
CA ARG A 186 -20.49 17.17 1.99
C ARG A 186 -21.32 17.68 3.17
N GLU A 187 -20.64 18.17 4.22
CA GLU A 187 -21.30 19.01 5.23
C GLU A 187 -22.02 20.13 4.46
N GLN A 188 -23.34 20.15 4.55
CA GLN A 188 -24.12 21.31 4.13
C GLN A 188 -23.69 22.45 5.06
N ALA A 189 -23.07 23.48 4.47
CA ALA A 189 -22.77 24.74 5.15
C ALA A 189 -24.06 25.49 5.49
#